data_AF-A0A937Q039-F1
#
_entry.id   AF-A0A937Q039-F1
#
_cell.length_a   1.000
_cell.length_b   1.000
_cell.length_c   1.000
_cell.angle_alpha   90.00
_cell.angle_beta   90.00
_cell.angle_gamma   90.00
#
_symmetry.space_group_name_H-M   'P 1'
#
loop_
_entity.id
_entity.type
_entity.pdbx_description
1 polymer ?
#
loop_
_entity_poly.entity_id
_entity_poly.type
_entity_poly.pdbx_seq_one_letter_code
_entity_poly.pdbx_strand_id
1 'polypeptide(L)'
;MRETKKKRHYGSRAANDLIDNARKEGSTTPIVTLTANAMKGDDKKCLEAGCDDYLAKPIDRKDLREVISKYLQPCASEALPADT
;
A
#
# COMPACT_ATOMS: atom_id res chain seq x y z
N MET A 1 20.20 12.06 -35.56
CA MET A 1 18.75 11.79 -35.43
C MET A 1 18.59 10.71 -34.35
N ARG A 2 18.46 11.12 -33.08
CA ARG A 2 17.28 10.88 -32.21
C ARG A 2 16.40 9.71 -32.66
N GLU A 3 16.44 8.60 -31.91
CA GLU A 3 15.32 8.14 -31.09
C GLU A 3 15.74 6.91 -30.26
N THR A 4 16.32 7.13 -29.07
CA THR A 4 16.38 6.06 -28.08
C THR A 4 14.96 5.88 -27.57
N LYS A 5 14.26 4.85 -28.03
CA LYS A 5 13.02 4.36 -27.42
C LYS A 5 13.32 4.00 -25.97
N LYS A 6 13.26 5.01 -25.09
CA LYS A 6 13.25 4.87 -23.64
C LYS A 6 12.03 4.03 -23.35
N LYS A 7 12.20 2.71 -23.19
CA LYS A 7 11.23 1.84 -22.56
C LYS A 7 10.87 2.55 -21.26
N ARG A 8 9.74 3.26 -21.23
CA ARG A 8 9.23 3.84 -19.99
C ARG A 8 9.05 2.62 -19.09
N HIS A 9 9.90 2.49 -18.08
CA HIS A 9 9.70 1.54 -17.00
C HIS A 9 8.43 2.01 -16.29
N TYR A 10 7.29 1.56 -16.81
CA TYR A 10 6.00 1.72 -16.18
C TYR A 10 5.94 0.64 -15.10
N GLY A 11 6.12 1.03 -13.85
CA GLY A 11 6.13 0.11 -12.72
C GLY A 11 6.68 0.76 -11.46
N SER A 12 5.82 0.82 -10.44
CA SER A 12 6.10 0.94 -8.99
C SER A 12 6.92 2.10 -8.42
N ARG A 13 7.74 2.86 -9.16
CA ARG A 13 8.59 3.93 -8.54
C ARG A 13 7.79 4.95 -7.73
N ALA A 14 6.76 5.55 -8.33
CA ALA A 14 5.98 6.57 -7.65
C ALA A 14 5.23 6.03 -6.42
N ALA A 15 4.78 4.77 -6.45
CA ALA A 15 4.12 4.16 -5.30
C ALA A 15 5.12 3.91 -4.16
N ASN A 16 6.29 3.35 -4.49
CA ASN A 16 7.35 3.09 -3.51
C ASN A 16 7.88 4.37 -2.88
N ASP A 17 8.07 5.44 -3.67
CA ASP A 17 8.52 6.73 -3.17
C ASP A 17 7.50 7.32 -2.17
N LEU A 18 6.20 7.17 -2.42
CA LEU A 18 5.15 7.61 -1.48
C LEU A 18 5.16 6.81 -0.18
N ILE A 19 5.32 5.49 -0.27
CA ILE A 19 5.41 4.62 0.90
C ILE A 19 6.63 5.00 1.75
N ASP A 20 7.81 5.09 1.12
CA ASP A 20 9.06 5.44 1.78
C ASP A 20 8.99 6.81 2.47
N ASN A 21 8.43 7.82 1.79
CA ASN A 21 8.23 9.15 2.39
C ASN A 21 7.27 9.10 3.59
N ALA A 22 6.14 8.41 3.48
CA ALA A 22 5.20 8.27 4.59
C ALA A 22 5.84 7.60 5.82
N ARG A 23 6.71 6.60 5.61
CA ARG A 23 7.47 5.96 6.70
C ARG A 23 8.55 6.85 7.28
N LYS A 24 9.26 7.63 6.45
CA LYS A 24 10.23 8.63 6.92
C LYS A 24 9.59 9.72 7.76
N GLU A 25 8.34 10.09 7.46
CA GLU A 25 7.55 11.02 8.26
C GLU A 25 6.98 10.39 9.55
N GLY A 26 7.24 9.11 9.81
CA GLY A 26 6.81 8.41 11.02
C GLY A 26 5.35 7.95 10.99
N SER A 27 4.72 7.89 9.81
CA SER A 27 3.34 7.42 9.69
C SER A 27 3.22 5.95 10.05
N THR A 28 2.39 5.64 11.05
CA THR A 28 2.01 4.28 11.46
C THR A 28 0.72 3.80 10.79
N THR A 29 0.10 4.64 9.97
CA THR A 29 -1.11 4.28 9.22
C THR A 29 -0.81 3.08 8.31
N PRO A 30 -1.65 2.03 8.31
CA PRO A 30 -1.50 0.90 7.40
C PRO A 30 -1.57 1.34 5.94
N ILE A 31 -0.58 0.95 5.13
CA ILE A 31 -0.50 1.25 3.69
C ILE A 31 -0.62 -0.05 2.90
N VAL A 32 -1.70 -0.18 2.15
CA VAL A 32 -1.98 -1.32 1.26
C VAL A 32 -1.85 -0.88 -0.19
N THR A 33 -0.97 -1.51 -0.94
CA THR A 33 -0.74 -1.16 -2.35
C THR A 33 -1.72 -1.90 -3.27
N LEU A 34 -2.34 -1.18 -4.21
CA LEU A 34 -3.22 -1.76 -5.23
C LEU A 34 -2.61 -1.59 -6.63
N THR A 35 -2.18 -2.66 -7.29
CA THR A 35 -1.63 -2.56 -8.66
C THR A 35 -2.62 -3.02 -9.73
N ALA A 36 -2.66 -2.36 -10.89
CA ALA A 36 -3.43 -2.81 -12.06
C ALA A 36 -2.68 -3.85 -12.92
N ASN A 37 -1.37 -3.93 -12.78
CA ASN A 37 -0.51 -4.81 -13.57
C ASN A 37 0.59 -5.34 -12.65
N ALA A 38 0.29 -6.43 -11.93
CA ALA A 38 1.25 -7.06 -11.04
C ALA A 38 2.38 -7.68 -11.85
N MET A 39 3.46 -6.93 -12.03
CA MET A 39 4.67 -7.47 -12.64
C MET A 39 5.42 -8.27 -11.59
N LYS A 40 6.09 -9.34 -12.04
CA LYS A 40 6.91 -10.18 -11.17
C LYS A 40 7.92 -9.32 -10.39
N GLY A 41 7.81 -9.32 -9.06
CA GLY A 41 8.70 -8.58 -8.16
C GLY A 41 8.23 -7.18 -7.76
N ASP A 42 7.08 -6.69 -8.26
CA ASP A 42 6.49 -5.44 -7.75
C ASP A 42 5.94 -5.60 -6.33
N ASP A 43 5.38 -6.77 -6.03
CA ASP A 43 4.98 -7.20 -4.69
C ASP A 43 6.14 -7.01 -3.69
N LYS A 44 7.31 -7.57 -4.00
CA LYS A 44 8.48 -7.48 -3.14
C LYS A 44 8.97 -6.05 -2.98
N LYS A 45 9.03 -5.28 -4.06
CA LYS A 45 9.51 -3.88 -3.99
C LYS A 45 8.60 -2.99 -3.15
N CYS A 46 7.29 -3.17 -3.24
CA CYS A 46 6.33 -2.41 -2.43
C CYS A 46 6.46 -2.78 -0.95
N LEU A 47 6.59 -4.07 -0.65
CA LEU A 47 6.80 -4.56 0.72
C LEU A 47 8.14 -4.07 1.30
N GLU A 48 9.22 -4.11 0.50
CA GLU A 48 10.54 -3.58 0.87
C GLU A 48 10.53 -2.07 1.09
N ALA A 49 9.69 -1.31 0.36
CA ALA A 49 9.52 0.12 0.56
C ALA A 49 8.78 0.46 1.87
N GLY A 50 8.13 -0.52 2.51
CA GLY A 50 7.46 -0.36 3.79
C GLY A 50 5.93 -0.37 3.74
N CYS A 51 5.31 -0.93 2.68
CA CYS A 51 3.89 -1.18 2.69
C CYS A 51 3.56 -2.40 3.56
N ASP A 52 2.39 -2.41 4.17
CA ASP A 52 1.97 -3.49 5.06
C ASP A 52 1.36 -4.66 4.26
N ASP A 53 0.71 -4.35 3.13
CA ASP A 53 0.05 -5.35 2.29
C ASP A 53 0.00 -4.94 0.81
N TYR A 54 -0.29 -5.92 -0.04
CA TYR A 54 -0.29 -5.77 -1.49
C TYR A 54 -1.43 -6.56 -2.12
N LEU A 55 -2.21 -5.91 -2.97
CA LEU A 55 -3.29 -6.52 -3.74
C LEU A 55 -3.16 -6.18 -5.22
N ALA A 56 -3.38 -7.18 -6.07
CA ALA A 56 -3.42 -7.02 -7.52
C ALA A 56 -4.86 -6.89 -8.01
N LYS A 57 -5.08 -6.04 -9.03
CA LYS A 57 -6.35 -5.95 -9.75
C LYS A 57 -6.40 -7.02 -10.85
N PRO A 58 -7.58 -7.57 -11.14
CA PRO A 58 -8.85 -7.36 -10.43
C PRO A 58 -8.83 -7.95 -9.02
N ILE A 59 -9.35 -7.19 -8.04
CA ILE A 59 -9.33 -7.56 -6.62
C ILE A 59 -10.65 -8.25 -6.28
N ASP A 60 -10.59 -9.41 -5.62
CA ASP A 60 -11.79 -10.05 -5.07
C ASP A 60 -12.27 -9.28 -3.83
N ARG A 61 -13.60 -9.13 -3.68
CA ARG A 61 -14.19 -8.45 -2.52
C ARG A 61 -13.86 -9.15 -1.20
N LYS A 62 -13.66 -10.47 -1.23
CA LYS A 62 -13.27 -11.26 -0.07
C LYS A 62 -11.85 -10.88 0.36
N ASP A 63 -10.90 -10.89 -0.56
CA ASP A 63 -9.49 -10.54 -0.29
C ASP A 63 -9.37 -9.11 0.24
N LEU A 64 -10.09 -8.16 -0.38
CA LEU A 64 -10.14 -6.79 0.11
C LEU A 64 -10.67 -6.71 1.54
N ARG A 65 -11.74 -7.46 1.85
CA ARG A 65 -12.33 -7.45 3.18
C ARG A 65 -11.41 -8.08 4.22
N GLU A 66 -10.70 -9.15 3.88
CA GLU A 66 -9.72 -9.77 4.76
C GLU A 66 -8.58 -8.81 5.10
N VAL A 67 -8.02 -8.13 4.09
CA VAL A 67 -6.98 -7.12 4.30
C VAL A 67 -7.49 -5.96 5.14
N ILE A 68 -8.66 -5.39 4.84
CA ILE A 68 -9.24 -4.31 5.64
C ILE A 68 -9.47 -4.77 7.09
N SER A 69 -10.04 -5.96 7.29
CA SER A 69 -10.32 -6.48 8.65
C SER A 69 -9.05 -6.76 9.44
N LYS A 70 -7.95 -7.12 8.78
CA LYS A 70 -6.63 -7.32 9.39
C LYS A 70 -6.07 -6.03 10.01
N TYR A 71 -6.29 -4.88 9.36
CA TYR A 71 -5.75 -3.58 9.79
C TYR A 71 -6.72 -2.72 10.59
N LEU A 72 -8.03 -2.99 10.47
CA LEU A 72 -9.01 -2.47 11.40
C LEU A 72 -8.96 -3.30 12.68
N GLN A 73 -8.01 -2.98 13.56
CA GLN A 73 -8.28 -3.27 14.97
C GLN A 73 -9.53 -2.50 15.35
N PRO A 74 -10.50 -3.10 16.08
CA PRO A 74 -11.41 -2.28 16.84
C PRO A 74 -10.49 -1.46 17.74
N CYS A 75 -10.47 -0.14 17.51
CA CYS A 75 -9.94 0.80 18.48
C CYS A 75 -10.54 0.34 19.80
N ALA A 76 -9.72 -0.24 20.68
CA ALA A 76 -10.16 -0.54 22.03
C ALA A 76 -10.63 0.83 22.52
N SER A 77 -11.95 0.97 22.59
CA SER A 77 -12.62 2.21 22.90
C SER A 77 -11.87 2.78 24.09
N GLU A 78 -11.20 3.92 23.91
CA GLU A 78 -11.14 4.85 25.01
C GLU A 78 -12.60 5.06 25.37
N ALA A 79 -13.00 4.47 26.49
CA ALA A 79 -14.28 4.72 27.09
C ALA A 79 -14.35 6.24 27.17
N LEU A 80 -15.23 6.85 26.38
CA LEU A 80 -15.61 8.23 26.59
C LEU A 80 -16.01 8.30 28.07
N PRO A 81 -15.30 9.08 28.93
CA PRO A 81 -15.73 9.23 30.30
C PRO A 81 -17.17 9.75 30.22
N ALA A 82 -18.10 8.97 30.78
CA ALA A 82 -19.49 9.36 30.87
C ALA A 82 -19.53 10.77 31.46
N ASP A 83 -20.01 11.72 30.67
CA ASP A 83 -20.21 13.10 31.10
C ASP A 83 -21.13 13.08 32.32
N THR A 84 -20.55 13.50 33.45
CA THR A 84 -21.12 14.08 34.68
C THR A 84 -22.48 13.62 35.19
#